data_AF-A0A5J5IJV0-F1
#
_entry.id   AF-A0A5J5IJV0-F1
#
_cell.length_a   1.000
_cell.length_b   1.000
_cell.length_c   1.000
_cell.angle_alpha   90.00
_cell.angle_beta   90.00
_cell.angle_gamma   90.00
#
_symmetry.space_group_name_H-M   'P 1'
#
loop_
_entity.id
_entity.type
_entity.pdbx_description
1 polymer ?
#
loop_
_entity_poly.entity_id
_entity_poly.type
_entity_poly.pdbx_seq_one_letter_code
_entity_poly.pdbx_strand_id
1 'polypeptide(L)'
;MNKPLHHFFTKDHHRLDDLLSKATEQPGEIEMKYYHQFRTGLLRHIKMEEKTLFPAAKKANHALMQELIPRYRLEHGALTALIVPPPALSLIKVMRHVLEKHDLAEEKPGGLYDVCEALTHGQTQELLDQLAQTEEVPVHPPNPAPIAIESARRALARAGYDFDEIIRLPD
;
A
#
# COMPACT_ATOMS: atom_id res chain seq x y z
N MET A 1 4.77 9.79 23.83
CA MET A 1 3.92 10.70 23.04
C MET A 1 2.87 9.87 22.33
N ASN A 2 1.63 10.35 22.29
CA ASN A 2 0.58 9.72 21.49
C ASN A 2 0.96 9.88 20.00
N LYS A 3 0.88 8.79 19.21
CA LYS A 3 1.16 8.78 17.77
C LYS A 3 -0.09 8.37 16.98
N PRO A 4 -1.17 9.17 17.02
CA PRO A 4 -2.45 8.78 16.44
C PRO A 4 -2.43 8.57 14.92
N LEU A 5 -1.61 9.29 14.14
CA LEU A 5 -1.51 9.04 12.70
C LEU A 5 -0.83 7.70 12.43
N HIS A 6 0.30 7.45 13.09
CA HIS A 6 0.97 6.14 13.05
C HIS A 6 0.00 5.00 13.37
N HIS A 7 -0.72 5.11 14.50
CA HIS A 7 -1.69 4.10 14.90
C HIS A 7 -2.82 3.90 13.89
N PHE A 8 -3.31 5.00 13.30
CA PHE A 8 -4.37 4.95 12.29
C PHE A 8 -3.95 4.14 11.07
N PHE A 9 -2.77 4.42 10.52
CA PHE A 9 -2.29 3.73 9.31
C PHE A 9 -1.86 2.28 9.59
N THR A 10 -1.14 2.01 10.68
CA THR A 10 -0.81 0.62 11.07
C THR A 10 -2.05 -0.23 11.31
N LYS A 11 -3.12 0.34 11.89
CA LYS A 11 -4.39 -0.38 12.02
C LYS A 11 -5.00 -0.70 10.64
N ASP A 12 -4.84 0.19 9.66
CA ASP A 12 -5.31 -0.04 8.31
C ASP A 12 -4.46 -1.10 7.59
N HIS A 13 -3.13 -1.14 7.80
CA HIS A 13 -2.26 -2.22 7.34
C HIS A 13 -2.73 -3.58 7.86
N HIS A 14 -2.94 -3.71 9.17
CA HIS A 14 -3.46 -4.96 9.75
C HIS A 14 -4.81 -5.37 9.14
N ARG A 15 -5.70 -4.42 8.89
CA ARG A 15 -6.98 -4.69 8.22
C ARG A 15 -6.78 -5.23 6.80
N LEU A 16 -5.84 -4.68 6.04
CA LEU A 16 -5.53 -5.13 4.69
C LEU A 16 -4.87 -6.51 4.68
N ASP A 17 -3.92 -6.76 5.58
CA ASP A 17 -3.30 -8.08 5.72
C ASP A 17 -4.33 -9.15 6.10
N ASP A 18 -5.22 -8.86 7.05
CA ASP A 18 -6.31 -9.76 7.44
C ASP A 18 -7.21 -10.13 6.23
N LEU A 19 -7.52 -9.16 5.37
CA LEU A 19 -8.32 -9.40 4.16
C LEU A 19 -7.57 -10.27 3.16
N LEU A 20 -6.28 -10.00 2.94
CA LEU A 20 -5.46 -10.79 2.04
C LEU A 20 -5.26 -12.22 2.56
N SER A 21 -5.10 -12.38 3.87
CA SER A 21 -4.97 -13.67 4.55
C SER A 21 -6.24 -14.50 4.47
N LYS A 22 -7.42 -13.89 4.68
CA LYS A 22 -8.71 -14.55 4.45
C LYS A 22 -8.93 -14.91 2.98
N ALA A 23 -8.45 -14.07 2.05
CA ALA A 23 -8.54 -14.36 0.63
C ALA A 23 -7.73 -15.60 0.22
N THR A 24 -6.66 -15.93 0.94
CA THR A 24 -5.76 -17.06 0.63
C THR A 24 -5.75 -18.16 1.70
N GLU A 25 -6.78 -18.23 2.54
CA GLU A 25 -6.85 -19.19 3.65
C GLU A 25 -6.95 -20.64 3.15
N GLN A 26 -7.68 -20.86 2.03
CA GLN A 26 -7.82 -22.18 1.42
C GLN A 26 -6.68 -22.44 0.41
N PRO A 27 -5.89 -23.52 0.59
CA PRO A 27 -4.79 -23.83 -0.32
C PRO A 27 -5.27 -23.99 -1.78
N GLY A 28 -4.63 -23.26 -2.69
CA GLY A 28 -4.94 -23.34 -4.13
C GLY A 28 -6.13 -22.51 -4.59
N GLU A 29 -6.86 -21.88 -3.68
CA GLU A 29 -8.03 -21.05 -3.98
C GLU A 29 -7.82 -19.60 -3.53
N ILE A 30 -8.48 -18.67 -4.23
CA ILE A 30 -8.49 -17.25 -3.86
C ILE A 30 -9.95 -16.83 -3.70
N GLU A 31 -10.35 -16.58 -2.46
CA GLU A 31 -11.72 -16.16 -2.13
C GLU A 31 -11.93 -14.71 -2.59
N MET A 32 -12.59 -14.59 -3.75
CA MET A 32 -12.72 -13.33 -4.49
C MET A 32 -13.45 -12.25 -3.71
N LYS A 33 -14.33 -12.61 -2.77
CA LYS A 33 -14.99 -11.64 -1.88
C LYS A 33 -13.97 -10.86 -1.06
N TYR A 34 -13.07 -11.54 -0.36
CA TYR A 34 -12.05 -10.91 0.47
C TYR A 34 -10.97 -10.24 -0.38
N TYR A 35 -10.59 -10.86 -1.49
CA TYR A 35 -9.64 -10.25 -2.41
C TYR A 35 -10.17 -8.93 -3.00
N HIS A 36 -11.46 -8.86 -3.34
CA HIS A 36 -12.07 -7.61 -3.81
C HIS A 36 -12.02 -6.50 -2.75
N GLN A 37 -12.37 -6.82 -1.50
CA GLN A 37 -12.27 -5.89 -0.36
C GLN A 37 -10.83 -5.42 -0.11
N PHE A 38 -9.86 -6.32 -0.27
CA PHE A 38 -8.44 -5.96 -0.23
C PHE A 38 -8.07 -4.97 -1.34
N ARG A 39 -8.50 -5.21 -2.59
CA ARG A 39 -8.19 -4.31 -3.73
C ARG A 39 -8.74 -2.89 -3.53
N THR A 40 -10.01 -2.76 -3.17
CA THR A 40 -10.63 -1.45 -2.94
C THR A 40 -10.04 -0.77 -1.71
N GLY A 41 -9.76 -1.54 -0.66
CA GLY A 41 -9.11 -1.09 0.56
C GLY A 41 -7.68 -0.59 0.35
N LEU A 42 -6.86 -1.31 -0.42
CA LEU A 42 -5.48 -0.93 -0.72
C LEU A 42 -5.42 0.37 -1.51
N LEU A 43 -6.29 0.53 -2.52
CA LEU A 43 -6.35 1.78 -3.28
C LEU A 43 -6.87 2.95 -2.43
N ARG A 44 -7.78 2.69 -1.50
CA ARG A 44 -8.20 3.69 -0.49
C ARG A 44 -7.03 4.09 0.40
N HIS A 45 -6.23 3.14 0.85
CA HIS A 45 -5.04 3.39 1.65
C HIS A 45 -4.04 4.29 0.91
N ILE A 46 -3.65 3.91 -0.30
CA ILE A 46 -2.76 4.70 -1.16
C ILE A 46 -3.35 6.11 -1.41
N LYS A 47 -4.67 6.22 -1.60
CA LYS A 47 -5.36 7.52 -1.76
C LYS A 47 -5.24 8.38 -0.49
N MET A 48 -5.44 7.80 0.70
CA MET A 48 -5.31 8.49 1.98
C MET A 48 -3.91 9.11 2.11
N GLU A 49 -2.87 8.35 1.79
CA GLU A 49 -1.50 8.85 1.86
C GLU A 49 -1.21 9.90 0.79
N GLU A 50 -1.46 9.58 -0.48
CA GLU A 50 -1.04 10.44 -1.59
C GLU A 50 -1.85 11.72 -1.73
N LYS A 51 -3.11 11.72 -1.27
CA LYS A 51 -4.02 12.87 -1.41
C LYS A 51 -4.20 13.65 -0.12
N THR A 52 -3.90 13.07 1.04
CA THR A 52 -4.10 13.72 2.34
C THR A 52 -2.81 13.84 3.13
N LEU A 53 -2.18 12.71 3.51
CA LEU A 53 -1.00 12.74 4.39
C LEU A 53 0.22 13.41 3.75
N PHE A 54 0.60 12.95 2.56
CA PHE A 54 1.79 13.43 1.85
C PHE A 54 1.68 14.90 1.48
N PRO A 55 0.55 15.41 0.94
CA PRO A 55 0.40 16.85 0.73
C PRO A 55 0.51 17.66 2.02
N ALA A 56 -0.06 17.19 3.14
CA ALA A 56 0.01 17.88 4.42
C ALA A 56 1.46 17.97 4.95
N ALA A 57 2.18 16.85 4.97
CA ALA A 57 3.58 16.81 5.37
C ALA A 57 4.48 17.64 4.45
N LYS A 58 4.23 17.60 3.12
CA LYS A 58 4.97 18.38 2.13
C LYS A 58 4.76 19.89 2.28
N LYS A 59 3.59 20.34 2.73
CA LYS A 59 3.35 21.76 3.05
C LYS A 59 4.21 22.21 4.24
N ALA A 60 4.43 21.34 5.23
CA ALA A 60 5.25 21.65 6.40
C ALA A 60 6.76 21.61 6.10
N ASN A 61 7.22 20.63 5.31
CA ASN A 61 8.61 20.56 4.87
C ASN A 61 8.74 19.96 3.46
N HIS A 62 8.78 20.84 2.46
CA HIS A 62 8.80 20.44 1.06
C HIS A 62 10.07 19.67 0.69
N ALA A 63 11.25 20.12 1.13
CA ALA A 63 12.52 19.54 0.73
C ALA A 63 12.67 18.10 1.23
N LEU A 64 12.39 17.87 2.52
CA LEU A 64 12.42 16.54 3.13
C LEU A 64 11.44 15.57 2.43
N MET A 65 10.20 16.01 2.23
CA MET A 65 9.18 15.13 1.64
C MET A 65 9.42 14.86 0.13
N GLN A 66 10.12 15.76 -0.59
CA GLN A 66 10.54 15.49 -1.96
C GLN A 66 11.62 14.43 -2.06
N GLU A 67 12.46 14.27 -1.04
CA GLU A 67 13.45 13.19 -0.98
C GLU A 67 12.79 11.86 -0.61
N LEU A 68 11.86 11.87 0.35
CA LEU A 68 11.24 10.65 0.89
C LEU A 68 10.17 10.03 -0.02
N ILE A 69 9.16 10.81 -0.44
CA ILE A 69 7.94 10.29 -1.10
C ILE A 69 8.19 9.55 -2.43
N PRO A 70 9.15 9.91 -3.29
CA PRO A 70 9.32 9.24 -4.59
C PRO A 70 9.46 7.72 -4.49
N ARG A 71 10.12 7.22 -3.44
CA ARG A 71 10.23 5.77 -3.20
C ARG A 71 8.87 5.14 -2.95
N TYR A 72 8.09 5.68 -2.02
CA TYR A 72 6.76 5.19 -1.66
C TYR A 72 5.80 5.21 -2.87
N ARG A 73 5.84 6.27 -3.69
CA ARG A 73 5.03 6.33 -4.93
C ARG A 73 5.37 5.25 -5.95
N LEU A 74 6.64 4.87 -6.07
CA LEU A 74 7.03 3.76 -6.95
C LEU A 74 6.44 2.44 -6.44
N GLU A 75 6.47 2.22 -5.13
CA GLU A 75 5.89 1.05 -4.47
C GLU A 75 4.36 1.03 -4.59
N HIS A 76 3.67 2.15 -4.35
CA HIS A 76 2.24 2.28 -4.59
C HIS A 76 1.86 1.96 -6.03
N GLY A 77 2.65 2.44 -6.99
CA GLY A 77 2.45 2.13 -8.41
C GLY A 77 2.63 0.64 -8.73
N ALA A 78 3.59 -0.03 -8.08
CA ALA A 78 3.81 -1.46 -8.21
C ALA A 78 2.65 -2.27 -7.61
N LEU A 79 2.22 -1.94 -6.39
CA LEU A 79 1.10 -2.56 -5.70
C LEU A 79 -0.22 -2.38 -6.47
N THR A 80 -0.48 -1.17 -6.96
CA THR A 80 -1.63 -0.88 -7.83
C THR A 80 -1.59 -1.72 -9.10
N ALA A 81 -0.41 -1.89 -9.73
CA ALA A 81 -0.30 -2.70 -10.94
C ALA A 81 -0.47 -4.20 -10.67
N LEU A 82 -0.04 -4.71 -9.51
CA LEU A 82 -0.18 -6.11 -9.11
C LEU A 82 -1.63 -6.55 -8.92
N ILE A 83 -2.53 -5.63 -8.55
CA ILE A 83 -3.96 -5.92 -8.39
C ILE A 83 -4.79 -5.78 -9.68
N VAL A 84 -4.15 -5.51 -10.83
CA VAL A 84 -4.84 -5.40 -12.13
C VAL A 84 -5.11 -6.76 -12.79
N PRO A 85 -4.14 -7.70 -12.89
CA PRO A 85 -4.40 -9.03 -13.45
C PRO A 85 -5.35 -9.87 -12.58
N PRO A 86 -5.92 -10.96 -13.12
CA PRO A 86 -6.56 -11.99 -12.31
C PRO A 86 -5.62 -12.47 -11.20
N PRO A 87 -6.10 -12.63 -9.96
CA PRO A 87 -5.23 -13.05 -8.87
C PRO A 87 -4.69 -14.45 -9.13
N ALA A 88 -3.43 -14.64 -8.75
CA ALA A 88 -2.74 -15.92 -8.75
C ALA A 88 -1.84 -15.97 -7.51
N LEU A 89 -1.57 -17.16 -6.97
CA LEU A 89 -0.74 -17.30 -5.77
C LEU A 89 0.64 -16.64 -5.92
N SER A 90 1.23 -16.68 -7.11
CA SER A 90 2.49 -15.98 -7.41
C SER A 90 2.36 -14.46 -7.29
N LEU A 91 1.25 -13.86 -7.75
CA LEU A 91 0.98 -12.44 -7.58
C LEU A 91 0.75 -12.09 -6.11
N ILE A 92 0.01 -12.94 -5.37
CA ILE A 92 -0.20 -12.74 -3.93
C ILE A 92 1.12 -12.75 -3.17
N LYS A 93 1.99 -13.73 -3.45
CA LYS A 93 3.32 -13.81 -2.86
C LYS A 93 4.14 -12.55 -3.10
N VAL A 94 4.15 -12.06 -4.33
CA VAL A 94 4.87 -10.83 -4.68
C VAL A 94 4.26 -9.61 -4.00
N MET A 95 2.93 -9.51 -3.92
CA MET A 95 2.27 -8.43 -3.17
C MET A 95 2.65 -8.43 -1.70
N ARG A 96 2.61 -9.60 -1.03
CA ARG A 96 2.99 -9.73 0.38
C ARG A 96 4.42 -9.28 0.63
N HIS A 97 5.36 -9.71 -0.22
CA HIS A 97 6.76 -9.30 -0.11
C HIS A 97 6.98 -7.79 -0.26
N VAL A 98 6.23 -7.13 -1.15
CA VAL A 98 6.31 -5.67 -1.32
C VAL A 98 5.67 -4.97 -0.13
N LEU A 99 4.47 -5.40 0.30
CA LEU A 99 3.77 -4.84 1.46
C LEU A 99 4.60 -4.96 2.74
N GLU A 100 5.16 -6.13 3.05
CA GLU A 100 5.97 -6.32 4.26
C GLU A 100 7.12 -5.30 4.37
N LYS A 101 7.82 -5.06 3.26
CA LYS A 101 8.93 -4.10 3.22
C LYS A 101 8.47 -2.66 3.26
N HIS A 102 7.34 -2.38 2.61
CA HIS A 102 6.70 -1.07 2.57
C HIS A 102 6.21 -0.68 3.96
N ASP A 103 5.35 -1.50 4.57
CA ASP A 103 4.78 -1.31 5.90
C ASP A 103 5.91 -1.15 6.95
N LEU A 104 6.96 -1.99 6.89
CA LEU A 104 8.11 -1.86 7.79
C LEU A 104 8.82 -0.50 7.63
N ALA A 105 9.00 -0.02 6.40
CA ALA A 105 9.65 1.26 6.15
C ALA A 105 8.82 2.45 6.65
N GLU A 106 7.50 2.32 6.66
CA GLU A 106 6.58 3.35 7.14
C GLU A 106 6.46 3.37 8.66
N GLU A 107 6.37 2.18 9.27
CA GLU A 107 6.03 2.01 10.67
C GLU A 107 7.21 2.01 11.63
N LYS A 108 8.41 1.63 11.17
CA LYS A 108 9.58 1.55 12.06
C LYS A 108 9.84 2.89 12.76
N PRO A 109 10.49 2.91 13.94
CA PRO A 109 10.89 4.15 14.59
C PRO A 109 11.69 5.07 13.65
N GLY A 110 11.25 6.32 13.51
CA GLY A 110 11.81 7.27 12.54
C GLY A 110 11.44 6.99 11.07
N GLY A 111 10.53 6.07 10.82
CA GLY A 111 9.94 5.78 9.51
C GLY A 111 8.97 6.87 9.04
N LEU A 112 8.30 6.61 7.92
CA LEU A 112 7.45 7.60 7.26
C LEU A 112 6.39 8.19 8.18
N TYR A 113 5.70 7.35 8.96
CA TYR A 113 4.61 7.81 9.82
C TYR A 113 5.11 8.67 10.97
N ASP A 114 6.27 8.35 11.56
CA ASP A 114 6.90 9.21 12.57
C ASP A 114 7.26 10.59 11.99
N VAL A 115 7.80 10.63 10.77
CA VAL A 115 8.15 11.88 10.09
C VAL A 115 6.90 12.70 9.77
N CYS A 116 5.88 12.09 9.17
CA CYS A 116 4.64 12.76 8.82
C CYS A 116 3.89 13.27 10.07
N GLU A 117 3.86 12.49 11.14
CA GLU A 117 3.26 12.87 12.41
C GLU A 117 3.97 14.07 13.04
N ALA A 118 5.30 14.08 13.06
CA ALA A 118 6.08 15.22 13.52
C ALA A 118 5.82 16.48 12.66
N LEU A 119 5.78 16.34 11.33
CA LEU A 119 5.55 17.46 10.41
C LEU A 119 4.12 18.02 10.47
N THR A 120 3.15 17.20 10.85
CA THR A 120 1.72 17.56 10.83
C THR A 120 1.13 17.74 12.23
N HIS A 121 1.97 17.81 13.27
CA HIS A 121 1.55 17.85 14.67
C HIS A 121 0.44 18.89 14.96
N GLY A 122 0.49 20.06 14.29
CA GLY A 122 -0.48 21.15 14.46
C GLY A 122 -1.84 20.95 13.78
N GLN A 123 -2.01 19.92 12.96
CA GLN A 123 -3.24 19.61 12.20
C GLN A 123 -3.64 18.12 12.28
N THR A 124 -3.04 17.37 13.20
CA THR A 124 -3.21 15.92 13.33
C THR A 124 -4.67 15.48 13.37
N GLN A 125 -5.51 16.12 14.20
CA GLN A 125 -6.91 15.74 14.34
C GLN A 125 -7.71 16.01 13.07
N GLU A 126 -7.48 17.15 12.41
CA GLU A 126 -8.14 17.48 11.14
C GLU A 126 -7.80 16.45 10.06
N LEU A 127 -6.53 16.02 10.00
CA LEU A 127 -6.11 14.98 9.06
C LEU A 127 -6.81 13.65 9.37
N LEU A 128 -6.88 13.22 10.63
CA LEU A 128 -7.58 12.00 11.02
C LEU A 128 -9.05 12.03 10.64
N ASP A 129 -9.72 13.17 10.83
CA ASP A 129 -11.11 13.35 10.44
C ASP A 129 -11.27 13.22 8.91
N GLN A 130 -10.39 13.83 8.12
CA GLN A 130 -10.38 13.71 6.65
C GLN A 130 -10.08 12.28 6.19
N LEU A 131 -9.11 11.61 6.81
CA LEU A 131 -8.71 10.25 6.49
C LEU A 131 -9.86 9.27 6.76
N ALA A 132 -10.54 9.40 7.90
CA ALA A 132 -11.69 8.57 8.26
C ALA A 132 -12.84 8.67 7.24
N GLN A 133 -13.02 9.82 6.60
CA GLN A 133 -14.05 10.06 5.57
C GLN A 133 -13.60 9.64 4.15
N THR A 134 -12.37 9.17 3.96
CA THR A 134 -11.93 8.73 2.63
C THR A 134 -12.71 7.49 2.21
N GLU A 135 -13.46 7.57 1.11
CA GLU A 135 -14.23 6.46 0.57
C GLU A 135 -13.36 5.39 -0.10
N GLU A 136 -13.88 4.17 -0.20
CA GLU A 136 -13.28 3.10 -1.00
C GLU A 136 -13.15 3.51 -2.48
N VAL A 137 -12.08 3.03 -3.12
CA VAL A 137 -11.84 3.32 -4.54
C VAL A 137 -12.48 2.22 -5.39
N PRO A 138 -13.41 2.54 -6.30
CA PRO A 138 -13.99 1.56 -7.21
C PRO A 138 -12.91 0.93 -8.09
N VAL A 139 -13.01 -0.39 -8.29
CA VAL A 139 -12.09 -1.15 -9.16
C VAL A 139 -12.84 -1.80 -10.29
N HIS A 140 -12.23 -1.82 -11.47
CA HIS A 140 -12.69 -2.66 -12.57
C HIS A 140 -12.45 -4.15 -12.27
N PRO A 141 -13.18 -5.05 -12.96
CA PRO A 141 -12.84 -6.46 -12.98
C PRO A 141 -11.36 -6.67 -13.35
N PRO A 142 -10.71 -7.74 -12.85
CA PRO A 142 -9.34 -8.06 -13.22
C PRO A 142 -9.18 -8.16 -14.73
N ASN A 143 -8.08 -7.63 -15.27
CA ASN A 143 -7.78 -7.61 -16.69
C ASN A 143 -6.91 -8.82 -17.07
N PRO A 144 -7.44 -9.83 -17.79
CA PRO A 144 -6.71 -11.05 -18.12
C PRO A 144 -5.69 -10.85 -19.26
N ALA A 145 -5.63 -9.68 -19.89
CA ALA A 145 -4.71 -9.45 -21.00
C ALA A 145 -3.25 -9.57 -20.52
N PRO A 146 -2.36 -10.25 -21.28
CA PRO A 146 -0.95 -10.45 -20.88
C PRO A 146 -0.22 -9.14 -20.52
N ILE A 147 -0.58 -8.04 -21.17
CA ILE A 147 -0.03 -6.71 -20.90
C ILE A 147 -0.23 -6.23 -19.45
N ALA A 148 -1.23 -6.76 -18.72
CA ALA A 148 -1.46 -6.42 -17.32
C ALA A 148 -0.31 -6.93 -16.44
N ILE A 149 0.11 -8.19 -16.62
CA ILE A 149 1.24 -8.78 -15.89
C ILE A 149 2.55 -8.08 -16.29
N GLU A 150 2.74 -7.81 -17.59
CA GLU A 150 3.93 -7.09 -18.05
C GLU A 150 4.02 -5.67 -17.48
N SER A 151 2.88 -5.00 -17.31
CA SER A 151 2.82 -3.69 -16.66
C SER A 151 3.16 -3.77 -15.18
N ALA A 152 2.70 -4.80 -14.48
CA ALA A 152 3.06 -5.06 -13.08
C ALA A 152 4.56 -5.33 -12.92
N ARG A 153 5.15 -6.19 -13.76
CA ARG A 153 6.60 -6.46 -13.78
C ARG A 153 7.43 -5.19 -13.99
N ARG A 154 7.05 -4.35 -14.94
CA ARG A 154 7.73 -3.05 -15.16
C ARG A 154 7.57 -2.10 -13.97
N ALA A 155 6.42 -2.09 -13.31
CA ALA A 155 6.20 -1.25 -12.14
C ALA A 155 7.06 -1.71 -10.94
N LEU A 156 7.11 -3.03 -10.70
CA LEU A 156 8.02 -3.64 -9.73
C LEU A 156 9.48 -3.27 -9.99
N ALA A 157 9.95 -3.43 -11.23
CA ALA A 157 11.32 -3.11 -11.59
C ALA A 157 11.68 -1.65 -11.30
N ARG A 158 10.76 -0.69 -11.59
CA ARG A 158 10.96 0.72 -11.23
C ARG A 158 11.00 0.96 -9.72
N ALA A 159 10.25 0.15 -8.96
CA ALA A 159 10.29 0.13 -7.50
C ALA A 159 11.46 -0.70 -6.94
N GLY A 160 12.36 -1.23 -7.78
CA GLY A 160 13.53 -2.00 -7.34
C GLY A 160 13.21 -3.43 -6.88
N TYR A 161 12.11 -4.01 -7.35
CA TYR A 161 11.73 -5.40 -7.10
C TYR A 161 11.79 -6.22 -8.39
N ASP A 162 12.24 -7.47 -8.29
CA ASP A 162 12.20 -8.44 -9.38
C ASP A 162 11.13 -9.50 -9.08
N PHE A 163 10.14 -9.59 -9.97
CA PHE A 163 9.03 -10.54 -9.82
C PHE A 163 9.52 -11.99 -9.78
N ASP A 164 10.42 -12.37 -10.69
CA ASP A 164 10.86 -13.76 -10.84
C ASP A 164 11.81 -14.18 -9.71
N GLU A 165 12.57 -13.23 -9.15
CA GLU A 165 13.35 -13.46 -7.94
C GLU A 165 12.46 -13.74 -6.73
N ILE A 166 11.42 -12.93 -6.53
CA ILE A 166 10.54 -13.04 -5.36
C ILE A 166 9.76 -14.35 -5.37
N ILE A 167 9.23 -14.80 -6.51
CA ILE A 167 8.50 -16.08 -6.58
C ILE A 167 9.38 -17.29 -6.24
N ARG A 168 10.71 -17.17 -6.42
CA ARG A 168 11.68 -18.23 -6.09
C ARG A 168 12.12 -18.23 -4.63
N LEU A 169 11.80 -17.19 -3.87
CA LEU A 169 12.08 -17.16 -2.44
C LEU A 169 11.34 -18.33 -1.75
N PRO A 170 11.87 -18.91 -0.67
CA PRO A 170 11.08 -19.81 0.17
C PRO A 170 9.87 -19.06 0.74
N ASP A 171 8.78 -19.80 0.99
CA ASP A 171 7.65 -19.29 1.77
C ASP A 171 7.98 -19.18 3.26
#